data_AF-A0A5C5PLC1-F1
#
_entry.id   AF-A0A5C5PLC1-F1
#
_cell.length_a   1.000
_cell.length_b   1.000
_cell.length_c   1.000
_cell.angle_alpha   90.00
_cell.angle_beta   90.00
_cell.angle_gamma   90.00
#
_symmetry.space_group_name_H-M   'P 1'
#
loop_
_entity.id
_entity.type
_entity.pdbx_description
1 polymer ?
#
loop_
_entity_poly.entity_id
_entity_poly.type
_entity_poly.pdbx_seq_one_letter_code
_entity_poly.pdbx_strand_id
1 'polypeptide(L)'
;MLLPGYVLAMLLFVGLGALQSAPSSDGASFTTSSLLLCMLGTAVLIGAMFAWMASAPHVQAFTFDERQQLLTLIVIRRGRRPTEVRVPFSDIIYVCPYVLARFDRDGHLRVVCQGPKDKLFEYQLGESISLDEMAFHAEWLRGMIGERMHEPLNLDK
;
A
#
# COMPACT_ATOMS: atom_id res chain seq x y z
N MET A 1 -5.23 14.93 12.45
CA MET A 1 -4.65 13.63 12.82
C MET A 1 -3.67 13.82 13.99
N LEU A 2 -4.19 14.06 15.21
CA LEU A 2 -3.38 14.37 16.41
C LEU A 2 -3.36 13.25 17.46
N LEU A 3 -4.11 12.16 17.24
CA LEU A 3 -4.23 11.05 18.19
C LEU A 3 -2.92 10.30 18.51
N PRO A 4 -2.02 10.00 17.54
CA PRO A 4 -0.86 9.15 17.82
C PRO A 4 0.16 9.83 18.75
N GLY A 5 0.37 11.13 18.58
CA GLY A 5 1.31 11.90 19.41
C GLY A 5 0.83 12.06 20.85
N TYR A 6 -0.49 12.17 21.04
CA TYR A 6 -1.08 12.29 22.37
C TYR A 6 -0.96 10.99 23.19
N VAL A 7 -1.13 9.84 22.54
CA VAL A 7 -0.94 8.53 23.17
C VAL A 7 0.52 8.31 23.57
N LEU A 8 1.48 8.69 22.71
CA LEU A 8 2.91 8.61 23.03
C LEU A 8 3.29 9.53 24.21
N ALA A 9 2.75 10.76 24.23
CA ALA A 9 2.99 11.69 25.33
C ALA A 9 2.45 11.15 26.67
N MET A 10 1.23 10.61 26.68
CA MET A 10 0.66 10.00 27.89
C MET A 10 1.47 8.79 28.38
N LEU A 11 1.95 7.94 27.48
CA LEU A 11 2.83 6.80 27.83
C LEU A 11 4.16 7.26 28.44
N LEU A 12 4.78 8.30 27.89
CA LEU A 12 6.02 8.87 28.43
C LEU A 12 5.81 9.51 29.81
N PHE A 13 4.70 10.22 30.02
CA PHE A 13 4.37 10.82 31.32
C PHE A 13 4.08 9.77 32.40
N VAL A 14 3.37 8.70 32.06
CA VAL A 14 3.09 7.59 32.99
C VAL A 14 4.36 6.81 33.32
N GLY A 15 5.22 6.55 32.33
CA GLY A 15 6.52 5.91 32.55
C GLY A 15 7.46 6.73 33.43
N LEU A 16 7.46 8.05 33.30
CA LEU A 16 8.30 8.94 34.10
C LEU A 16 7.80 9.07 35.55
N GLY A 17 6.49 9.09 35.76
CA GLY A 17 5.89 9.11 37.10
C GLY A 17 6.13 7.82 37.91
N ALA A 18 6.20 6.68 37.23
CA ALA A 18 6.53 5.39 37.85
C ALA A 18 8.02 5.29 38.28
N LEU A 19 8.93 6.00 37.60
CA LEU A 19 10.36 5.99 37.96
C LEU A 19 10.66 6.82 39.22
N GLN A 20 9.84 7.83 39.50
CA GLN A 20 10.05 8.77 40.62
C GLN A 20 9.48 8.28 41.96
N SER A 21 8.74 7.16 41.98
CA SER A 21 7.95 6.73 43.15
C SER A 21 8.42 5.42 43.80
N ALA A 22 9.70 5.07 43.73
CA ALA A 22 10.21 3.82 44.31
C ALA A 22 10.47 3.90 45.84
N PRO A 23 9.75 3.10 46.66
CA PRO A 23 10.34 2.45 47.82
C PRO A 23 10.43 0.93 47.62
N SER A 24 11.34 0.33 48.39
CA SER A 24 11.84 -1.04 48.27
C SER A 24 10.87 -2.17 48.65
N SER A 25 11.15 -3.35 48.09
CA SER A 25 10.86 -4.72 48.55
C SER A 25 9.74 -5.50 47.84
N ASP A 26 10.19 -6.60 47.21
CA ASP A 26 9.57 -7.89 46.86
C ASP A 26 8.22 -7.99 46.13
N GLY A 27 7.36 -6.97 46.16
CA GLY A 27 6.17 -6.86 45.30
C GLY A 27 6.44 -6.18 43.95
N ALA A 28 7.64 -5.62 43.78
CA ALA A 28 7.98 -4.79 42.63
C ALA A 28 8.24 -5.60 41.34
N SER A 29 8.75 -6.83 41.41
CA SER A 29 9.20 -7.55 40.21
C SER A 29 8.05 -7.90 39.26
N PHE A 30 6.89 -8.33 39.78
CA PHE A 30 5.72 -8.67 38.98
C PHE A 30 5.07 -7.45 38.33
N THR A 31 4.97 -6.34 39.07
CA THR A 31 4.38 -5.08 38.58
C THR A 31 5.28 -4.42 37.53
N THR A 32 6.60 -4.53 37.71
CA THR A 32 7.57 -4.02 36.73
C THR A 32 7.59 -4.89 35.47
N SER A 33 7.49 -6.22 35.62
CA SER A 33 7.42 -7.16 34.49
C SER A 33 6.14 -7.02 33.69
N SER A 34 4.99 -6.81 34.35
CA SER A 34 3.71 -6.58 33.66
C SER A 34 3.66 -5.21 32.97
N LEU A 35 4.23 -4.16 33.59
CA LEU A 35 4.40 -2.85 32.96
C LEU A 35 5.30 -2.93 31.72
N LEU A 36 6.46 -3.59 31.82
CA LEU A 36 7.38 -3.78 30.70
C LEU A 36 6.71 -4.55 29.56
N LEU A 37 5.96 -5.61 29.87
CA LEU A 37 5.20 -6.37 28.87
C LEU A 37 4.11 -5.51 28.21
N CYS A 38 3.43 -4.67 28.98
CA CYS A 38 2.40 -3.75 28.47
C CYS A 38 3.01 -2.67 27.56
N MET A 39 4.16 -2.11 27.94
CA MET A 39 4.93 -1.16 27.14
C MET A 39 5.43 -1.80 25.83
N LEU A 40 5.94 -3.04 25.90
CA LEU A 40 6.38 -3.79 24.72
C LEU A 40 5.20 -4.11 23.80
N GLY A 41 4.08 -4.57 24.36
CA GLY A 41 2.86 -4.89 23.61
C GLY A 41 2.29 -3.66 22.90
N THR A 42 2.25 -2.51 23.57
CA THR A 42 1.79 -1.26 22.96
C THR A 42 2.75 -0.77 21.88
N ALA A 43 4.07 -0.87 22.09
CA ALA A 43 5.05 -0.52 21.06
C ALA A 43 4.92 -1.39 19.81
N VAL A 44 4.72 -2.70 19.96
CA VAL A 44 4.47 -3.63 18.84
C VAL A 44 3.16 -3.28 18.14
N LEU A 45 2.09 -2.99 18.88
CA LEU A 45 0.79 -2.60 18.30
C LEU A 45 0.92 -1.32 17.48
N ILE A 46 1.63 -0.32 17.99
CA ILE A 46 1.90 0.94 17.31
C ILE A 46 2.71 0.67 16.03
N GLY A 47 3.78 -0.11 16.12
CA GLY A 47 4.60 -0.50 14.97
C GLY A 47 3.78 -1.21 13.89
N ALA A 48 2.93 -2.17 14.28
CA ALA A 48 2.02 -2.87 13.39
C ALA A 48 1.01 -1.91 12.73
N MET A 49 0.49 -0.94 13.47
CA MET A 49 -0.45 0.05 12.95
C MET A 49 0.22 1.00 11.93
N PHE A 50 1.47 1.40 12.17
CA PHE A 50 2.25 2.18 11.20
C PHE A 50 2.60 1.36 9.96
N ALA A 51 3.03 0.11 10.11
CA ALA A 51 3.26 -0.79 8.99
C ALA A 51 1.98 -0.99 8.15
N TRP A 52 0.83 -1.14 8.82
CA TRP A 52 -0.47 -1.23 8.17
C TRP A 52 -0.86 0.03 7.38
N MET A 53 -0.63 1.22 7.94
CA MET A 53 -0.86 2.50 7.26
C MET A 53 0.13 2.74 6.10
N ALA A 54 1.37 2.23 6.22
CA ALA A 54 2.40 2.34 5.20
C ALA A 54 2.29 1.28 4.09
N SER A 55 1.34 0.36 4.20
CA SER A 55 1.06 -0.68 3.22
C SER A 55 0.81 -0.11 1.82
N ALA A 56 1.10 -0.93 0.81
CA ALA A 56 1.05 -0.54 -0.60
C ALA A 56 -0.34 0.03 -0.97
N PRO A 57 -0.38 1.08 -1.81
CA PRO A 57 -1.64 1.61 -2.32
C PRO A 57 -2.33 0.56 -3.19
N HIS A 58 -3.65 0.50 -3.08
CA HIS A 58 -4.50 -0.41 -3.85
C HIS A 58 -5.33 0.39 -4.86
N VAL A 59 -5.46 -0.10 -6.09
CA VAL A 59 -6.24 0.57 -7.14
C VAL A 59 -7.64 -0.03 -7.18
N GLN A 60 -8.64 0.78 -6.84
CA GLN A 60 -10.04 0.33 -6.81
C GLN A 60 -10.70 0.36 -8.19
N ALA A 61 -10.39 1.39 -8.97
CA ALA A 61 -10.95 1.56 -10.30
C ALA A 61 -9.92 2.25 -11.20
N PHE A 62 -9.99 1.95 -12.49
CA PHE A 62 -9.15 2.58 -13.49
C PHE A 62 -9.96 2.80 -14.76
N THR A 63 -9.61 3.84 -15.50
CA THR A 63 -10.16 4.08 -16.84
C THR A 63 -9.08 4.66 -17.74
N PHE A 64 -9.03 4.14 -18.96
CA PHE A 64 -8.15 4.62 -20.00
C PHE A 64 -9.00 5.49 -20.95
N ASP A 65 -8.75 6.80 -20.95
CA ASP A 65 -9.41 7.72 -21.87
C ASP A 65 -8.57 7.83 -23.15
N GLU A 66 -9.05 7.22 -24.23
CA GLU A 66 -8.40 7.25 -25.55
C GLU A 66 -8.34 8.68 -26.12
N ARG A 67 -9.38 9.49 -25.92
CA ARG A 67 -9.47 10.83 -26.51
C ARG A 67 -8.51 11.80 -25.86
N GLN A 68 -8.36 11.70 -24.54
CA GLN A 68 -7.43 12.52 -23.76
C GLN A 68 -6.04 11.90 -23.63
N GLN A 69 -5.86 10.66 -24.08
CA GLN A 69 -4.67 9.84 -23.87
C GLN A 69 -4.22 9.86 -22.40
N LEU A 70 -5.16 9.60 -21.49
CA LEU A 70 -4.97 9.76 -20.06
C LEU A 70 -5.51 8.56 -19.29
N LEU A 71 -4.68 8.03 -18.40
CA LEU A 71 -5.03 6.97 -17.46
C LEU A 71 -5.51 7.63 -16.16
N THR A 72 -6.77 7.41 -15.81
CA THR A 72 -7.33 7.84 -14.53
C THR A 72 -7.42 6.64 -13.61
N LEU A 73 -6.86 6.76 -12.41
CA LEU A 73 -6.78 5.72 -11.38
C LEU A 73 -7.44 6.22 -10.10
N ILE A 74 -8.32 5.44 -9.51
CA ILE A 74 -8.82 5.68 -8.15
C ILE A 74 -7.98 4.84 -7.19
N VAL A 75 -7.05 5.51 -6.51
CA VAL A 75 -6.09 4.88 -5.62
C VAL A 75 -6.54 5.03 -4.17
N ILE A 76 -6.64 3.91 -3.46
CA ILE A 76 -6.92 3.86 -2.03
C ILE A 76 -5.63 3.53 -1.29
N ARG A 77 -5.26 4.37 -0.32
CA ARG A 77 -4.22 4.05 0.65
C ARG A 77 -4.86 3.77 2.00
N ARG A 78 -4.39 2.73 2.70
CA ARG A 78 -4.92 2.34 4.02
C ARG A 78 -4.83 3.51 5.01
N GLY A 79 -5.98 3.87 5.59
CA GLY A 79 -6.10 5.02 6.50
C GLY A 79 -6.19 6.39 5.81
N ARG A 80 -6.34 6.46 4.49
CA ARG A 80 -6.59 7.70 3.73
C ARG A 80 -7.83 7.58 2.86
N ARG A 81 -8.37 8.73 2.43
CA ARG A 81 -9.48 8.78 1.47
C ARG A 81 -9.01 8.34 0.07
N PRO A 82 -9.88 7.71 -0.73
CA PRO A 82 -9.61 7.46 -2.14
C PRO A 82 -9.15 8.74 -2.83
N THR A 83 -8.10 8.64 -3.63
CA THR A 83 -7.52 9.76 -4.37
C THR A 83 -7.52 9.43 -5.84
N GLU A 84 -8.03 10.34 -6.65
CA GLU A 84 -7.97 10.24 -8.10
C GLU A 84 -6.57 10.65 -8.58
N VAL A 85 -5.92 9.79 -9.35
CA VAL A 85 -4.60 10.02 -9.95
C VAL A 85 -4.78 10.00 -11.46
N ARG A 86 -4.34 11.07 -12.12
CA ARG A 86 -4.43 11.26 -13.56
C ARG A 86 -3.02 11.20 -14.15
N VAL A 87 -2.77 10.22 -15.00
CA VAL A 87 -1.46 9.96 -15.59
C VAL A 87 -1.56 10.05 -17.12
N PRO A 88 -0.89 11.00 -17.77
CA PRO A 88 -0.78 11.05 -19.23
C PRO A 88 -0.13 9.79 -19.80
N PHE A 89 -0.54 9.35 -20.99
CA PHE A 89 0.10 8.19 -21.65
C PHE A 89 1.57 8.43 -21.99
N SER A 90 2.02 9.68 -22.11
CA SER A 90 3.45 10.02 -22.25
C SER A 90 4.28 9.53 -21.06
N ASP A 91 3.69 9.53 -19.88
CA ASP A 91 4.37 9.24 -18.62
C ASP A 91 4.30 7.75 -18.28
N ILE A 92 3.54 6.97 -19.05
CA ILE A 92 3.53 5.51 -18.96
C ILE A 92 4.83 5.01 -19.59
N ILE A 93 5.65 4.35 -18.78
CA ILE A 93 6.90 3.72 -19.22
C ILE A 93 6.55 2.39 -19.88
N TYR A 94 5.82 1.55 -19.14
CA TYR A 94 5.34 0.27 -19.67
C TYR A 94 4.10 -0.24 -18.94
N VAL A 95 3.38 -1.10 -19.63
CA VAL A 95 2.27 -1.90 -19.08
C VAL A 95 2.57 -3.37 -19.33
N CYS A 96 2.46 -4.19 -18.30
CA CYS A 96 2.71 -5.63 -18.37
C CYS A 96 1.52 -6.39 -17.76
N PRO A 97 0.80 -7.20 -18.54
CA PRO A 97 -0.15 -8.15 -17.97
C PRO A 97 0.61 -9.23 -17.22
N TYR A 98 0.11 -9.63 -16.06
CA TYR A 98 0.69 -10.73 -15.31
C TYR A 98 -0.37 -11.59 -14.66
N VAL A 99 -0.04 -12.87 -14.49
CA VAL A 99 -0.87 -13.86 -13.80
C VAL A 99 -0.08 -14.37 -12.60
N LEU A 100 -0.77 -14.53 -11.47
CA LEU A 100 -0.25 -15.14 -10.24
C LEU A 100 -0.91 -16.51 -10.10
N ALA A 101 -0.15 -17.60 -9.89
CA ALA A 101 -0.67 -18.95 -9.71
C ALA A 101 -1.61 -19.08 -8.50
N ARG A 102 -1.48 -18.17 -7.52
CA ARG A 102 -2.42 -18.08 -6.39
C ARG A 102 -3.82 -17.63 -6.80
N PHE A 103 -3.92 -16.94 -7.93
CA PHE A 103 -5.14 -16.41 -8.55
C PHE A 103 -5.20 -16.84 -10.02
N ASP A 104 -5.07 -18.15 -10.30
CA ASP A 104 -5.06 -18.74 -11.65
C ASP A 104 -6.32 -18.42 -12.49
N ARG A 105 -7.30 -17.73 -11.92
CA ARG A 105 -8.53 -17.28 -12.57
C ARG A 105 -8.57 -15.78 -12.87
N ASP A 106 -7.71 -15.00 -12.24
CA ASP A 106 -7.73 -13.54 -12.32
C ASP A 106 -6.42 -13.03 -12.98
N GLY A 107 -6.58 -12.26 -14.05
CA GLY A 107 -5.51 -11.54 -14.70
C GLY A 107 -5.30 -10.17 -14.06
N HIS A 108 -4.05 -9.76 -13.91
CA HIS A 108 -3.70 -8.44 -13.40
C HIS A 108 -2.89 -7.66 -14.43
N LEU A 109 -2.93 -6.33 -14.36
CA LEU A 109 -2.11 -5.46 -15.18
C LEU A 109 -1.20 -4.63 -14.28
N ARG A 110 0.11 -4.74 -14.48
CA ARG A 110 1.10 -3.87 -13.85
C ARG A 110 1.33 -2.69 -14.77
N VAL A 111 1.08 -1.49 -14.27
CA VAL A 111 1.36 -0.24 -14.97
C VAL A 111 2.47 0.50 -14.24
N VAL A 112 3.54 0.84 -14.95
CA VAL A 112 4.64 1.65 -14.41
C VAL A 112 4.64 3.01 -15.07
N CYS A 113 4.51 4.04 -14.25
CA CYS A 113 4.46 5.43 -14.67
C CYS A 113 5.61 6.22 -14.06
N GLN A 114 6.12 7.18 -14.82
CA GLN A 114 7.01 8.22 -14.34
C GLN A 114 6.18 9.33 -13.71
N GLY A 115 6.30 9.50 -12.40
CA GLY A 115 5.68 10.61 -11.69
C GLY A 115 6.60 11.82 -11.57
N PRO A 116 6.13 12.87 -10.88
CA PRO A 116 6.90 14.10 -10.72
C PRO A 116 8.24 13.83 -10.01
N LYS A 117 9.30 14.48 -10.51
CA LYS A 117 10.71 14.30 -10.07
C LYS A 117 11.30 12.92 -10.37
N ASP A 118 10.98 12.35 -11.54
CA ASP A 118 11.49 11.05 -12.01
C ASP A 118 11.20 9.89 -11.05
N LYS A 119 10.18 10.06 -10.21
CA LYS A 119 9.79 9.03 -9.26
C LYS A 119 8.94 8.00 -9.97
N LEU A 120 9.37 6.73 -9.94
CA LEU A 120 8.59 5.64 -10.48
C LEU A 120 7.40 5.30 -9.57
N PHE A 121 6.23 5.17 -10.18
CA PHE A 121 5.02 4.67 -9.54
C PHE A 121 4.58 3.40 -10.23
N GLU A 122 4.44 2.35 -9.43
CA GLU A 122 3.88 1.09 -9.87
C GLU A 122 2.43 1.01 -9.38
N TYR A 123 1.51 0.72 -10.31
CA TYR A 123 0.11 0.48 -10.04
C TYR A 123 -0.26 -0.92 -10.51
N GLN A 124 -0.92 -1.67 -9.63
CA GLN A 124 -1.50 -2.97 -9.96
C GLN A 124 -2.98 -2.75 -10.23
N LEU A 125 -3.43 -3.07 -11.44
CA LEU A 125 -4.81 -2.95 -11.89
C LEU A 125 -5.45 -4.34 -11.98
N GLY A 126 -6.76 -4.37 -11.78
CA GLY A 126 -7.56 -5.56 -12.05
C GLY A 126 -7.54 -6.58 -10.93
N GLU A 127 -7.99 -6.20 -9.75
CA GLU A 127 -8.47 -7.19 -8.78
C GLU A 127 -9.79 -7.73 -9.37
N SER A 128 -9.81 -9.00 -9.83
CA SER A 128 -10.95 -9.71 -10.46
C SER A 128 -11.20 -9.54 -11.97
N ILE A 129 -10.21 -9.20 -12.79
CA ILE A 129 -10.37 -9.26 -14.26
C ILE A 129 -10.18 -10.72 -14.72
N SER A 130 -11.08 -11.23 -15.55
CA SER A 130 -10.89 -12.58 -16.12
C SER A 130 -9.70 -12.63 -17.09
N LEU A 131 -9.08 -13.79 -17.29
CA LEU A 131 -7.95 -13.93 -18.21
C LEU A 131 -8.30 -13.49 -19.65
N ASP A 132 -9.50 -13.81 -20.12
CA ASP A 132 -9.97 -13.43 -21.46
C ASP A 132 -10.15 -11.91 -21.59
N GLU A 133 -10.71 -11.27 -20.56
CA GLU A 133 -10.90 -9.83 -20.51
C GLU A 133 -9.55 -9.10 -20.39
N MET A 134 -8.60 -9.65 -19.63
CA MET A 134 -7.23 -9.14 -19.57
C MET A 134 -6.56 -9.21 -20.94
N ALA A 135 -6.69 -10.31 -21.67
CA ALA A 135 -6.11 -10.46 -23.01
C ALA A 135 -6.72 -9.46 -24.01
N PHE A 136 -8.04 -9.27 -23.96
CA PHE A 136 -8.73 -8.26 -24.76
C PHE A 136 -8.24 -6.84 -24.44
N HIS A 137 -8.15 -6.49 -23.16
CA HIS A 137 -7.63 -5.19 -22.74
C HIS A 137 -6.16 -5.01 -23.11
N ALA A 138 -5.36 -6.07 -23.05
CA ALA A 138 -3.96 -6.03 -23.44
C ALA A 138 -3.79 -5.73 -24.93
N GLU A 139 -4.60 -6.36 -25.78
CA GLU A 139 -4.58 -6.14 -27.22
C GLU A 139 -5.10 -4.74 -27.60
N TRP A 140 -6.17 -4.29 -26.94
CA TRP A 140 -6.68 -2.92 -27.08
C TRP A 140 -5.65 -1.87 -26.63
N LEU A 141 -5.00 -2.06 -25.47
CA LEU A 141 -3.94 -1.20 -24.98
C LEU A 141 -2.74 -1.20 -25.92
N ARG A 142 -2.34 -2.35 -26.45
CA ARG A 142 -1.25 -2.45 -27.43
C ARG A 142 -1.52 -1.60 -28.67
N GLY A 143 -2.78 -1.47 -29.10
CA GLY A 143 -3.18 -0.53 -30.15
C GLY A 143 -2.96 0.95 -29.79
N MET A 144 -3.07 1.32 -28.52
CA MET A 144 -2.95 2.71 -28.06
C MET A 144 -1.53 3.11 -27.61
N ILE A 145 -0.86 2.27 -26.82
CA ILE A 145 0.45 2.56 -26.23
C ILE A 145 1.62 1.89 -26.99
N GLY A 146 1.32 1.04 -27.97
CA GLY A 146 2.30 0.44 -28.88
C GLY A 146 3.29 -0.47 -28.17
N GLU A 147 4.58 -0.25 -28.42
CA GLU A 147 5.70 -1.03 -27.88
C GLU A 147 5.84 -0.95 -26.35
N ARG A 148 5.19 0.02 -25.70
CA ARG A 148 5.15 0.11 -24.23
C ARG A 148 4.28 -0.97 -23.59
N MET A 149 3.49 -1.68 -24.40
CA MET A 149 2.74 -2.85 -23.95
C MET A 149 3.63 -4.09 -24.06
N HIS A 150 4.02 -4.64 -22.91
CA HIS A 150 4.83 -5.86 -22.85
C HIS A 150 3.95 -7.10 -22.97
N GLU A 151 4.58 -8.20 -23.37
CA GLU A 151 3.94 -9.51 -23.40
C GLU A 151 3.49 -9.95 -22.00
N PRO A 152 2.41 -10.74 -21.90
CA PRO A 152 1.91 -11.25 -20.63
C PRO A 152 2.98 -12.10 -19.93
N LEU A 153 3.34 -11.71 -18.71
CA LEU A 153 4.32 -12.41 -17.89
C LEU A 153 3.61 -13.35 -16.91
N ASN A 154 3.92 -14.64 -17.00
CA ASN A 154 3.56 -15.58 -15.94
C ASN A 154 4.64 -15.51 -14.84
N LEU A 155 4.28 -15.05 -13.65
CA LEU A 155 5.25 -14.83 -12.55
C LEU A 155 5.71 -16.14 -11.87
N ASP A 156 5.18 -17.30 -12.28
CA ASP A 156 5.49 -18.59 -11.67
C ASP A 156 6.38 -19.51 -12.53
N LYS A 157 6.89 -19.03 -13.67
CA LYS A 157 7.80 -19.79 -14.55
C LYS A 157 9.24 -19.30 -14.50
#